data_AF-A0A7S2ZKE2-F1
#
_entry.id   AF-A0A7S2ZKE2-F1
#
_cell.length_a   1.000
_cell.length_b   1.000
_cell.length_c   1.000
_cell.angle_alpha   90.00
_cell.angle_beta   90.00
_cell.angle_gamma   90.00
#
_symmetry.space_group_name_H-M   'P 1'
#
loop_
_entity.id
_entity.type
_entity.pdbx_description
1 polymer ?
#
loop_
_entity_poly.entity_id
_entity_poly.type
_entity_poly.pdbx_seq_one_letter_code
_entity_poly.pdbx_strand_id
1 'polypeptide(L)'
;MDLLGFVARVNGVTNDLALNFINDFVIEKCVLGKEHPVPLDEAGELRLWLVTWMFVYFGTLILYFFAAGFHYLLFFVIFKESYIPEYEPNYKEMWREITFSVKSLVTMSAMVTPSEILVHKGFTKLYGNVDEYGIVYF
;
A
#
# COMPACT_ATOMS: atom_id res chain seq x y z
N MET A 1 4.53 27.26 10.26
CA MET A 1 3.69 26.04 10.25
C MET A 1 4.28 25.13 9.20
N ASP A 2 5.03 24.12 9.64
CA ASP A 2 5.76 23.23 8.74
C ASP A 2 4.79 22.37 7.95
N LEU A 3 4.77 22.60 6.64
CA LEU A 3 4.02 21.80 5.66
C LEU A 3 4.29 20.29 5.85
N LEU A 4 5.52 19.94 6.19
CA LEU A 4 5.95 18.58 6.52
C LEU A 4 5.25 18.00 7.76
N GLY A 5 5.14 18.77 8.84
CA GLY A 5 4.45 18.33 10.06
C GLY A 5 2.93 18.24 9.91
N PHE A 6 2.35 18.99 8.96
CA PHE A 6 0.96 18.84 8.56
C PHE A 6 0.76 17.58 7.71
N VAL A 7 1.61 17.36 6.70
CA VAL A 7 1.56 16.16 5.85
C VAL A 7 1.76 14.88 6.66
N ALA A 8 2.70 14.85 7.61
CA ALA A 8 2.92 13.72 8.49
C ALA A 8 1.67 13.37 9.33
N ARG A 9 1.00 14.38 9.88
CA ARG A 9 -0.24 14.19 10.65
C ARG A 9 -1.41 13.76 9.78
N VAL A 10 -1.55 14.36 8.60
CA VAL A 10 -2.57 13.94 7.62
C VAL A 10 -2.33 12.49 7.19
N ASN A 11 -1.08 12.09 6.96
CA ASN A 11 -0.73 10.73 6.57
C ASN A 11 -1.04 9.70 7.66
N GLY A 12 -0.66 9.98 8.93
CA GLY A 12 -1.01 9.12 10.06
C GLY A 12 -2.53 8.97 10.23
N VAL A 13 -3.26 10.09 10.25
CA VAL A 13 -4.73 10.07 10.38
C VAL A 13 -5.41 9.35 9.20
N THR A 14 -4.87 9.48 7.99
CA THR A 14 -5.42 8.82 6.80
C THR A 14 -5.18 7.31 6.82
N ASN A 15 -3.99 6.88 7.27
CA ASN A 15 -3.67 5.47 7.43
C ASN A 15 -4.53 4.81 8.51
N ASP A 16 -4.67 5.45 9.68
CA ASP A 16 -5.53 4.94 10.76
C ASP A 16 -6.98 4.83 10.31
N LEU A 17 -7.48 5.82 9.56
CA LEU A 17 -8.85 5.82 9.04
C LEU A 17 -9.04 4.75 7.95
N ALA A 18 -8.04 4.54 7.08
CA ALA A 18 -8.07 3.50 6.06
C ALA A 18 -8.01 2.08 6.66
N LEU A 19 -7.16 1.86 7.66
CA LEU A 19 -7.05 0.58 8.36
C LEU A 19 -8.33 0.25 9.13
N ASN A 20 -8.92 1.22 9.84
CA ASN A 20 -10.19 1.03 10.52
C ASN A 20 -11.34 0.81 9.52
N PHE A 21 -11.37 1.53 8.39
CA PHE A 21 -12.35 1.29 7.33
C PHE A 21 -12.27 -0.14 6.79
N ILE A 22 -11.07 -0.66 6.55
CA ILE A 22 -10.88 -2.03 6.06
C ILE A 22 -11.26 -3.06 7.12
N ASN A 23 -10.88 -2.85 8.37
CA ASN A 23 -11.28 -3.71 9.47
C ASN A 23 -12.81 -3.78 9.58
N ASP A 24 -13.48 -2.63 9.59
CA ASP A 24 -14.92 -2.55 9.83
C ASP A 24 -15.74 -3.09 8.64
N PHE A 25 -15.34 -2.75 7.42
CA PHE A 25 -16.08 -3.13 6.23
C PHE A 25 -15.74 -4.54 5.74
N VAL A 26 -14.45 -4.91 5.72
CA VAL A 26 -14.02 -6.20 5.14
C VAL A 26 -14.00 -7.30 6.20
N ILE A 27 -13.36 -7.07 7.35
CA ILE A 27 -13.15 -8.14 8.34
C ILE A 27 -14.41 -8.32 9.21
N GLU A 28 -14.88 -7.26 9.85
CA GLU A 28 -15.99 -7.33 10.80
C GLU A 28 -17.32 -7.62 10.08
N LYS A 29 -17.61 -6.92 8.99
CA LYS A 29 -18.88 -7.06 8.28
C LYS A 29 -18.91 -8.21 7.26
N CYS A 30 -17.89 -8.36 6.42
CA CYS A 30 -17.91 -9.40 5.37
C CYS A 30 -17.40 -10.77 5.84
N VAL A 31 -16.43 -10.84 6.76
CA VAL A 31 -15.87 -12.14 7.21
C VAL A 31 -16.52 -12.63 8.50
N LEU A 32 -16.70 -11.76 9.49
CA LEU A 32 -17.18 -12.15 10.82
C LEU A 32 -18.69 -11.95 11.04
N GLY A 33 -19.35 -11.19 10.16
CA GLY A 33 -20.79 -10.92 10.24
C GLY A 33 -21.22 -10.19 11.51
N LYS A 34 -20.31 -9.42 12.15
CA LYS A 34 -20.61 -8.70 13.39
C LYS A 34 -21.22 -7.34 13.07
N GLU A 35 -22.28 -6.98 13.83
CA GLU A 35 -22.97 -5.68 13.68
C GLU A 35 -22.21 -4.52 14.35
N HIS A 36 -21.35 -4.82 15.33
CA HIS A 36 -20.54 -3.84 16.05
C HIS A 36 -19.05 -4.11 15.82
N PRO A 37 -18.36 -3.27 15.00
CA PRO A 37 -16.93 -3.43 14.77
C PRO A 37 -16.14 -3.17 16.05
N VAL A 38 -15.18 -4.05 16.33
CA VAL A 38 -14.22 -3.86 17.42
C VAL A 38 -13.07 -3.01 16.88
N PRO A 39 -12.68 -1.91 17.57
CA PRO A 39 -11.52 -1.10 17.17
C PRO A 39 -10.27 -1.96 16.98
N LEU A 40 -9.48 -1.67 15.95
CA LEU A 40 -8.35 -2.52 15.56
C LEU A 40 -7.30 -2.68 16.68
N ASP A 41 -7.14 -1.64 17.52
CA ASP A 41 -6.22 -1.62 18.66
C ASP A 41 -6.65 -2.59 19.78
N GLU A 42 -7.93 -2.90 19.89
CA GLU A 42 -8.50 -3.82 20.89
C GLU A 42 -8.63 -5.25 20.36
N ALA A 43 -8.51 -5.45 19.05
CA ALA A 43 -8.82 -6.69 18.39
C ALA A 43 -7.66 -7.71 18.34
N GLY A 44 -6.50 -7.34 18.89
CA GLY A 44 -5.33 -8.19 19.08
C GLY A 44 -4.26 -8.05 17.99
N GLU A 45 -3.00 -8.31 18.38
CA GLU A 45 -1.80 -8.09 17.55
C GLU A 45 -1.80 -8.85 16.22
N LEU A 46 -2.31 -10.09 16.21
CA LEU A 46 -2.40 -10.88 14.97
C LEU A 46 -3.38 -10.26 13.99
N ARG A 47 -4.49 -9.68 14.46
CA ARG A 47 -5.47 -9.02 13.60
C ARG A 47 -4.92 -7.72 13.05
N LEU A 48 -4.29 -6.89 13.89
CA LEU A 48 -3.57 -5.70 13.44
C LEU A 48 -2.57 -6.06 12.33
N TRP A 49 -1.80 -7.14 12.52
CA TRP A 49 -0.85 -7.60 11.51
C TRP A 49 -1.52 -8.02 10.20
N LEU A 50 -2.56 -8.85 10.26
CA LEU A 50 -3.27 -9.33 9.07
C LEU A 50 -3.96 -8.20 8.30
N VAL A 51 -4.63 -7.29 9.00
CA VAL A 51 -5.31 -6.14 8.38
C VAL A 51 -4.31 -5.21 7.73
N THR A 52 -3.22 -4.89 8.43
CA THR A 52 -2.14 -4.05 7.87
C THR A 52 -1.50 -4.72 6.66
N TRP A 53 -1.22 -6.02 6.73
CA TRP A 53 -0.68 -6.77 5.60
C TRP A 53 -1.61 -6.78 4.40
N MET A 54 -2.91 -7.04 4.60
CA MET A 54 -3.91 -7.00 3.54
C MET A 54 -3.99 -5.61 2.91
N PHE A 55 -4.02 -4.56 3.72
CA PHE A 55 -4.03 -3.18 3.22
C PHE A 55 -2.82 -2.89 2.34
N VAL A 56 -1.61 -3.17 2.83
CA VAL A 56 -0.36 -2.98 2.07
C VAL A 56 -0.36 -3.81 0.79
N TYR A 57 -0.76 -5.09 0.87
CA TYR A 57 -0.78 -5.99 -0.27
C TYR A 57 -1.74 -5.53 -1.37
N PHE A 58 -3.01 -5.27 -1.03
CA PHE A 58 -4.00 -4.84 -2.01
C PHE A 58 -3.74 -3.43 -2.52
N GLY A 59 -3.31 -2.51 -1.66
CA GLY A 59 -2.89 -1.16 -2.07
C GLY A 59 -1.75 -1.21 -3.07
N THR A 60 -0.74 -2.06 -2.81
CA THR A 60 0.40 -2.24 -3.72
C THR A 60 -0.03 -2.90 -5.03
N LEU A 61 -0.92 -3.90 -5.00
CA LEU A 61 -1.44 -4.53 -6.22
C LEU A 61 -2.16 -3.52 -7.12
N ILE A 62 -3.05 -2.71 -6.55
CA ILE A 62 -3.80 -1.70 -7.30
C ILE A 62 -2.84 -0.70 -7.95
N LEU A 63 -1.89 -0.15 -7.18
CA LEU A 63 -0.90 0.79 -7.69
C LEU A 63 -0.01 0.15 -8.76
N TYR A 64 0.44 -1.08 -8.54
CA TYR A 64 1.27 -1.82 -9.49
C TYR A 64 0.56 -2.04 -10.82
N PHE A 65 -0.67 -2.56 -10.81
CA PHE A 65 -1.43 -2.79 -12.04
C PHE A 65 -1.86 -1.50 -12.72
N PHE A 66 -2.16 -0.45 -11.95
CA PHE A 66 -2.42 0.87 -12.51
C PHE A 66 -1.19 1.41 -13.24
N ALA A 67 -0.02 1.39 -12.61
CA ALA A 67 1.23 1.87 -13.20
C ALA A 67 1.66 1.02 -14.41
N ALA A 68 1.63 -0.32 -14.28
CA ALA A 68 1.97 -1.24 -15.36
C ALA A 68 0.99 -1.12 -16.54
N GLY A 69 -0.31 -1.03 -16.25
CA GLY A 69 -1.36 -0.83 -17.25
C GLY A 69 -1.23 0.51 -17.97
N PHE A 70 -0.94 1.58 -17.22
CA PHE A 70 -0.69 2.90 -17.78
C PHE A 70 0.55 2.91 -18.68
N HIS A 71 1.64 2.28 -18.24
CA HIS A 71 2.86 2.14 -19.04
C HIS A 71 2.59 1.33 -20.32
N TYR A 72 1.83 0.23 -20.22
CA TYR A 72 1.44 -0.57 -21.37
C TYR A 72 0.62 0.25 -22.37
N LEU A 73 -0.38 0.99 -21.88
CA LEU A 73 -1.22 1.86 -22.71
C LEU A 73 -0.39 2.91 -23.45
N LEU A 74 0.54 3.57 -22.77
CA LEU A 74 1.36 4.61 -23.39
C LEU A 74 2.25 4.03 -24.51
N PHE A 75 3.02 2.99 -24.25
CA PHE A 75 4.07 2.56 -25.18
C PHE A 75 3.59 1.55 -26.22
N PHE A 76 2.66 0.67 -25.87
CA PHE A 76 2.22 -0.41 -26.74
C PHE A 76 0.89 -0.13 -27.45
N VAL A 77 0.16 0.91 -27.04
CA VAL A 77 -1.10 1.32 -27.69
C VAL A 77 -0.97 2.71 -28.29
N ILE A 78 -0.61 3.74 -27.51
CA ILE A 78 -0.61 5.14 -27.98
C ILE A 78 0.60 5.44 -28.87
N PHE A 79 1.81 5.12 -28.40
CA PHE A 79 3.05 5.42 -29.12
C PHE A 79 3.66 4.19 -29.79
N LYS A 80 2.83 3.18 -30.11
CA LYS A 80 3.30 1.92 -30.70
C LYS A 80 4.16 2.15 -31.94
N GLU A 81 3.69 2.99 -32.86
CA GLU A 81 4.37 3.26 -34.13
C GLU A 81 5.73 3.95 -33.94
N SER A 82 5.91 4.72 -32.87
CA SER A 82 7.15 5.45 -32.61
C SER A 82 8.20 4.64 -31.87
N TYR A 83 7.79 3.75 -30.96
CA TYR A 83 8.73 3.02 -30.10
C TYR A 83 8.87 1.54 -30.44
N ILE A 84 7.77 0.85 -30.78
CA ILE A 84 7.79 -0.62 -30.93
C ILE A 84 6.80 -1.09 -32.02
N PRO A 85 7.04 -0.73 -33.30
CA PRO A 85 6.09 -0.96 -34.39
C PRO A 85 5.81 -2.46 -34.65
N GLU A 86 6.79 -3.32 -34.44
CA GLU A 86 6.71 -4.77 -34.71
C GLU A 86 6.31 -5.60 -33.48
N TYR A 87 5.92 -4.97 -32.36
CA TYR A 87 5.57 -5.75 -31.18
C TYR A 87 4.25 -6.50 -31.32
N GLU A 88 4.31 -7.80 -31.05
CA GLU A 88 3.14 -8.66 -30.85
C GLU A 88 3.10 -9.16 -29.40
N PRO A 89 1.97 -8.98 -28.69
CA PRO A 89 1.85 -9.39 -27.30
C PRO A 89 1.84 -10.92 -27.15
N ASN A 90 2.82 -11.45 -26.44
CA ASN A 90 2.83 -12.85 -26.00
C ASN A 90 2.04 -13.01 -24.70
N TYR A 91 0.74 -13.32 -24.82
CA TYR A 91 -0.15 -13.46 -23.67
C TYR A 91 0.31 -14.51 -22.67
N LYS A 92 0.92 -15.62 -23.11
CA LYS A 92 1.37 -16.69 -22.21
C LYS A 92 2.49 -16.20 -21.29
N GLU A 93 3.44 -15.45 -21.85
CA GLU A 93 4.52 -14.84 -21.09
C GLU A 93 4.00 -13.74 -20.18
N MET A 94 3.11 -12.88 -20.69
CA MET A 94 2.49 -11.81 -19.90
C MET A 94 1.76 -12.38 -18.66
N TRP A 95 0.96 -13.44 -18.82
CA TRP A 95 0.28 -14.09 -17.70
C TRP A 95 1.25 -14.73 -16.69
N ARG A 96 2.36 -15.29 -17.18
CA ARG A 96 3.42 -15.82 -16.33
C ARG A 96 4.04 -14.71 -15.47
N GLU A 97 4.40 -13.59 -16.08
CA GLU A 97 4.98 -12.44 -15.38
C GLU A 97 4.01 -11.79 -14.39
N ILE A 98 2.73 -11.66 -14.76
CA ILE A 98 1.67 -11.20 -13.85
C ILE A 98 1.57 -12.13 -12.64
N THR A 99 1.58 -13.45 -12.87
CA THR A 99 1.48 -14.44 -11.78
C THR A 99 2.69 -14.36 -10.86
N PHE A 100 3.91 -14.22 -11.39
CA PHE A 100 5.12 -14.03 -10.59
C PHE A 100 5.08 -12.72 -9.80
N SER A 101 4.65 -11.63 -10.43
CA SER A 101 4.51 -10.33 -9.78
C SER A 101 3.57 -10.42 -8.59
N VAL A 102 2.36 -10.95 -8.79
CA VAL A 102 1.36 -11.11 -7.72
C VAL A 102 1.91 -11.96 -6.57
N LYS A 103 2.53 -13.11 -6.88
CA LYS A 103 3.15 -13.98 -5.84
C LYS A 103 4.28 -13.29 -5.09
N SER A 104 5.12 -12.50 -5.77
CA SER A 104 6.22 -11.78 -5.14
C SER A 104 5.71 -10.68 -4.19
N LEU A 105 4.63 -10.00 -4.57
CA LEU A 105 4.02 -8.95 -3.76
C LEU A 105 3.43 -9.47 -2.46
N VAL A 106 2.99 -10.73 -2.40
CA VAL A 106 2.56 -11.39 -1.14
C VAL A 106 3.70 -11.34 -0.12
N THR A 107 4.89 -11.79 -0.52
CA THR A 107 6.06 -11.83 0.38
C THR A 107 6.57 -10.43 0.70
N MET A 108 6.67 -9.55 -0.31
CA MET A 108 7.18 -8.19 -0.09
C MET A 108 6.27 -7.38 0.84
N SER A 109 4.95 -7.45 0.65
CA SER A 109 4.01 -6.79 1.56
C SER A 109 4.15 -7.32 2.99
N ALA A 110 4.28 -8.64 3.17
CA ALA A 110 4.48 -9.23 4.50
C ALA A 110 5.79 -8.77 5.17
N MET A 111 6.84 -8.51 4.39
CA MET A 111 8.11 -7.96 4.90
C MET A 111 8.00 -6.48 5.30
N VAL A 112 7.14 -5.71 4.62
CA VAL A 112 6.91 -4.29 4.91
C VAL A 112 5.96 -4.09 6.10
N THR A 113 4.99 -4.98 6.29
CA THR A 113 3.98 -4.92 7.36
C THR A 113 4.54 -4.59 8.76
N PRO A 114 5.64 -5.20 9.25
CA PRO A 114 6.19 -4.86 10.56
C PRO A 114 6.58 -3.39 10.68
N SER A 115 7.14 -2.81 9.62
CA SER A 115 7.50 -1.39 9.59
C SER A 115 6.27 -0.50 9.68
N GLU A 116 5.20 -0.83 8.96
CA GLU A 116 3.93 -0.12 9.02
C GLU A 116 3.26 -0.21 10.40
N ILE A 117 3.33 -1.37 11.05
CA ILE A 117 2.82 -1.53 12.43
C ILE A 117 3.64 -0.67 13.41
N LEU A 118 4.96 -0.59 13.24
CA LEU A 118 5.80 0.28 14.07
C LEU A 118 5.45 1.76 13.86
N VAL A 119 5.08 2.15 12.64
CA VAL A 119 4.56 3.49 12.34
C VAL A 119 3.22 3.71 13.02
N HIS A 120 2.27 2.78 12.89
CA HIS A 120 0.95 2.83 13.54
C HIS A 120 1.06 3.00 15.06
N LYS A 121 1.95 2.24 15.69
CA LYS A 121 2.19 2.31 17.15
C LYS A 121 3.00 3.54 17.59
N GLY A 122 3.39 4.42 16.66
CA GLY A 122 4.18 5.62 16.96
C GLY A 122 5.63 5.34 17.36
N PHE A 123 6.16 4.14 17.11
CA PHE A 123 7.57 3.83 17.34
C PHE A 123 8.49 4.49 16.31
N THR A 124 7.96 4.90 15.16
CA THR A 124 8.68 5.75 14.21
C THR A 124 8.34 7.22 14.48
N LYS A 125 9.33 7.99 14.94
CA LYS A 125 9.20 9.44 15.02
C LYS A 125 9.37 10.01 13.61
N LEU A 126 8.28 10.38 12.94
CA LEU A 126 8.35 11.40 11.90
C LEU A 126 8.87 12.67 12.60
N TYR A 127 10.05 13.16 12.18
CA TYR A 127 10.68 14.34 12.78
C TYR A 127 9.66 15.48 12.87
N GLY A 128 9.20 15.75 14.10
CA GLY A 128 8.12 16.71 14.34
C GLY A 128 8.58 18.16 14.27
N ASN A 129 9.89 18.38 14.24
CA ASN A 129 10.52 19.69 14.29
C ASN A 129 11.80 19.66 13.44
N VAL A 130 11.81 20.37 12.30
CA VAL A 130 12.99 20.47 11.43
C VAL A 130 14.13 21.23 12.13
N ASP A 131 13.80 22.08 13.11
CA ASP A 131 14.77 22.84 13.90
C ASP A 131 15.62 21.97 14.84
N GLU A 132 15.16 20.76 15.19
CA GLU A 132 15.90 19.85 16.09
C GLU A 132 16.96 19.02 15.36
N TYR A 133 16.83 18.84 14.04
CA TYR A 133 17.72 17.99 13.24
C TYR A 133 18.11 18.74 11.97
N GLY A 134 19.30 19.34 11.99
CA GLY A 134 19.83 20.17 10.91
C GLY A 134 19.75 19.50 9.53
N ILE A 135 19.57 20.35 8.52
CA ILE A 135 19.28 20.05 7.10
C ILE A 135 20.30 19.09 6.42
N VAL A 136 21.41 18.77 7.08
CA VAL A 136 22.50 17.94 6.56
C VAL A 136 22.18 16.44 6.54
N TYR A 137 21.08 16.01 7.16
CA TYR A 137 20.67 14.60 7.23
C TYR A 137 19.60 14.16 6.19
N PHE A 138 19.29 15.00 5.20
CA PHE A 138 18.46 14.64 4.04
C PHE A 138 19.32 14.33 2.81
#